data_AF-A0A7X7YI61-F1
#
_entry.id   AF-A0A7X7YI61-F1
#
_cell.length_a   1.000
_cell.length_b   1.000
_cell.length_c   1.000
_cell.angle_alpha   90.00
_cell.angle_beta   90.00
_cell.angle_gamma   90.00
#
_symmetry.space_group_name_H-M   'P 1'
#
loop_
_entity.id
_entity.type
_entity.pdbx_description
1 polymer ?
#
loop_
_entity_poly.entity_id
_entity_poly.type
_entity_poly.pdbx_seq_one_letter_code
_entity_poly.pdbx_strand_id
1 'polypeptide(L)'
;MSEKIQFKLTAAQRDMLLETIDLPPELRRPISVAVTRGKQFEISMTVDQMETMAELLETCADREPDDRSAKRILSVCDIFDEILDQYYDDQAPAIDNVGKNTGKVVVVRVSMEGSPEVFRRIAIRAGQSLHDLHEAIFSAFDRFEEHLYSFYLCNAATSQFRKRSEGPEYTHPYNLQEMGGPMAAKDVYDAAGTRIADLSLKPRQRFTYLFDFGDSWWHDILVEQVDQAADKGKYPRVVERHGESPDQYPPLEEDEDDFLDDADFADPDD
;
A
#
# COMPACT_ATOMS: atom_id res chain seq x y z
N MET A 1 -11.55 21.96 -13.23
CA MET A 1 -10.18 22.31 -13.66
C MET A 1 -9.31 21.23 -13.06
N SER A 2 -8.67 20.41 -13.89
CA SER A 2 -7.80 19.33 -13.39
C SER A 2 -6.63 19.94 -12.62
N GLU A 3 -6.39 19.42 -11.42
CA GLU A 3 -5.30 19.86 -10.55
C GLU A 3 -3.95 19.62 -11.22
N LYS A 4 -2.99 20.53 -11.00
CA LYS A 4 -1.67 20.47 -11.63
C LYS A 4 -0.58 20.39 -10.57
N ILE A 5 0.27 19.39 -10.70
CA ILE A 5 1.44 19.18 -9.84
C ILE A 5 2.64 19.90 -10.45
N GLN A 6 3.48 20.51 -9.61
CA GLN A 6 4.72 21.17 -10.02
C GLN A 6 5.92 20.40 -9.51
N PHE A 7 6.87 20.12 -10.40
CA PHE A 7 8.05 19.34 -10.09
C PHE A 7 9.25 19.80 -10.91
N LYS A 8 10.43 19.25 -10.63
CA LYS A 8 11.69 19.71 -11.22
C LYS A 8 12.47 18.56 -11.81
N LEU A 9 12.91 18.74 -13.06
CA LEU A 9 13.86 17.86 -13.70
C LEU A 9 15.20 18.57 -13.92
N THR A 10 16.28 17.80 -13.96
CA THR A 10 17.57 18.28 -14.45
C THR A 10 17.55 18.45 -15.97
N ALA A 11 18.53 19.19 -16.52
CA ALA A 11 18.69 19.32 -17.97
C ALA A 11 18.79 17.95 -18.66
N ALA A 12 19.62 17.05 -18.11
CA ALA A 12 19.84 15.72 -18.68
C ALA A 12 18.58 14.85 -18.70
N GLN A 13 17.73 14.96 -17.66
CA GLN A 13 16.46 14.23 -17.60
C GLN A 13 15.45 14.81 -18.60
N ARG A 14 15.30 16.15 -18.64
CA ARG A 14 14.39 16.81 -19.59
C ARG A 14 14.77 16.52 -21.04
N ASP A 15 16.05 16.65 -21.38
CA ASP A 15 16.51 16.49 -22.74
C ASP A 15 16.38 15.02 -23.17
N MET A 16 16.64 14.07 -22.27
CA MET A 16 16.34 12.65 -22.50
C MET A 16 14.87 12.42 -22.87
N LEU A 17 13.93 12.98 -22.09
CA LEU A 17 12.51 12.86 -22.37
C LEU A 17 12.12 13.44 -23.74
N LEU A 18 12.72 14.55 -24.17
CA LEU A 18 12.35 15.20 -25.43
C LEU A 18 12.98 14.58 -26.68
N GLU A 19 14.13 13.93 -26.51
CA GLU A 19 14.95 13.39 -27.61
C GLU A 19 14.84 11.87 -27.76
N THR A 20 14.64 11.15 -26.67
CA THR A 20 14.68 9.68 -26.64
C THR A 20 13.29 9.06 -26.63
N ILE A 21 12.33 9.72 -25.98
CA ILE A 21 10.97 9.22 -25.81
C ILE A 21 10.06 9.84 -26.87
N ASP A 22 9.26 9.00 -27.56
CA ASP A 22 8.23 9.47 -28.48
C ASP A 22 7.00 9.95 -27.69
N LEU A 23 7.13 11.16 -27.13
CA LEU A 23 6.11 11.74 -26.29
C LEU A 23 4.90 12.22 -27.12
N PRO A 24 3.68 11.80 -26.77
CA PRO A 24 2.50 12.35 -27.40
C PRO A 24 2.37 13.85 -27.08
N PRO A 25 1.71 14.66 -27.95
CA PRO A 25 1.73 16.12 -27.86
C PRO A 25 1.31 16.70 -26.50
N GLU A 26 0.36 16.05 -25.84
CA GLU A 26 -0.16 16.38 -24.52
C GLU A 26 0.89 16.26 -23.41
N LEU A 27 1.84 15.34 -23.53
CA LEU A 27 2.94 15.11 -22.59
C LEU A 27 4.18 15.92 -22.99
N ARG A 28 4.44 16.03 -24.29
CA ARG A 28 5.58 16.78 -24.83
C ARG A 28 5.49 18.27 -24.53
N ARG A 29 4.29 18.85 -24.60
CA ARG A 29 4.08 20.30 -24.45
C ARG A 29 4.52 20.81 -23.06
N PRO A 30 4.07 20.25 -21.92
CA PRO A 30 4.52 20.66 -20.59
C PRO A 30 6.04 20.65 -20.40
N ILE A 31 6.73 19.62 -20.89
CA ILE A 31 8.19 19.48 -20.79
C ILE A 31 8.90 20.52 -21.67
N SER A 32 8.34 20.78 -22.85
CA SER A 32 8.91 21.75 -23.80
C SER A 32 8.86 23.18 -23.25
N VAL A 33 7.77 23.56 -22.57
CA VAL A 33 7.56 24.91 -22.03
C VAL A 33 8.05 25.08 -20.58
N ALA A 34 8.83 24.11 -20.07
CA ALA A 34 9.36 24.12 -18.72
C ALA A 34 10.12 25.42 -18.40
N VAL A 35 9.91 25.96 -17.20
CA VAL A 35 10.54 27.21 -16.76
C VAL A 35 11.91 26.90 -16.16
N THR A 36 12.96 27.51 -16.70
CA THR A 36 14.32 27.36 -16.15
C THR A 36 14.43 28.10 -14.82
N ARG A 37 14.73 27.36 -13.74
CA ARG A 37 15.07 27.92 -12.43
C ARG A 37 16.44 27.41 -11.99
N GLY A 38 17.47 28.23 -12.19
CA GLY A 38 18.86 27.84 -11.90
C GLY A 38 19.32 26.73 -12.84
N LYS A 39 19.69 25.56 -12.29
CA LYS A 39 20.13 24.37 -13.06
C LYS A 39 19.02 23.35 -13.33
N GLN A 40 17.78 23.65 -12.92
CA GLN A 40 16.64 22.74 -13.01
C GLN A 40 15.53 23.37 -13.88
N PHE A 41 14.66 22.51 -14.39
CA PHE A 41 13.50 22.84 -15.20
C PHE A 41 12.25 22.54 -14.40
N GLU A 42 11.47 23.58 -14.11
CA GLU A 42 10.19 23.49 -13.41
C GLU A 42 9.09 23.17 -14.43
N ILE A 43 8.43 22.03 -14.22
CA ILE A 43 7.39 21.48 -15.10
C ILE A 43 6.08 21.46 -14.32
N SER A 44 4.97 21.66 -15.04
CA SER A 44 3.63 21.59 -14.46
C SER A 44 2.71 20.75 -15.36
N MET A 45 2.20 19.65 -14.79
CA MET A 45 1.37 18.64 -15.47
C MET A 45 0.16 18.29 -14.60
N THR A 46 -0.93 17.84 -15.20
CA THR A 46 -2.07 17.28 -14.46
C THR A 46 -1.74 15.87 -13.96
N VAL A 47 -2.48 15.37 -12.97
CA VAL A 47 -2.33 13.99 -12.45
C VAL A 47 -2.44 12.98 -13.60
N ASP A 48 -3.50 13.04 -14.41
CA ASP A 48 -3.66 12.16 -15.57
C ASP A 48 -2.44 12.18 -16.52
N GLN A 49 -1.80 13.34 -16.68
CA GLN A 49 -0.61 13.46 -17.53
C GLN A 49 0.63 12.85 -16.87
N MET A 50 0.72 12.89 -15.55
CA MET A 50 1.80 12.25 -14.79
C MET A 50 1.66 10.73 -14.86
N GLU A 51 0.46 10.19 -14.67
CA GLU A 51 0.17 8.75 -14.79
C GLU A 51 0.48 8.23 -16.19
N THR A 52 -0.04 8.91 -17.22
CA THR A 52 0.26 8.53 -18.62
C THR A 52 1.75 8.63 -18.92
N MET A 53 2.48 9.56 -18.28
CA MET A 53 3.93 9.66 -18.45
C MET A 53 4.66 8.49 -17.79
N ALA A 54 4.32 8.15 -16.54
CA ALA A 54 4.93 7.02 -15.83
C ALA A 54 4.77 5.72 -16.62
N GLU A 55 3.54 5.38 -17.02
CA GLU A 55 3.23 4.19 -17.82
C GLU A 55 4.00 4.16 -19.15
N LEU A 56 4.11 5.32 -19.83
CA LEU A 56 4.87 5.43 -21.07
C LEU A 56 6.37 5.23 -20.85
N LEU A 57 6.93 5.78 -19.76
CA LEU A 57 8.35 5.65 -19.45
C LEU A 57 8.71 4.22 -19.07
N GLU A 58 7.88 3.54 -18.28
CA GLU A 58 8.04 2.12 -17.97
C GLU A 58 8.03 1.29 -19.25
N THR A 59 7.01 1.46 -20.10
CA THR A 59 6.91 0.78 -21.40
C THR A 59 8.12 1.07 -22.31
N CYS A 60 8.65 2.29 -22.26
CA CYS A 60 9.84 2.66 -23.03
C CYS A 60 11.12 2.03 -22.46
N ALA A 61 11.25 1.94 -21.14
CA ALA A 61 12.39 1.29 -20.49
C ALA A 61 12.42 -0.21 -20.80
N ASP A 62 11.28 -0.89 -20.76
CA ASP A 62 11.15 -2.32 -21.06
C ASP A 62 11.56 -2.66 -22.49
N ARG A 63 11.34 -1.73 -23.42
CA ARG A 63 11.64 -1.89 -24.84
C ARG A 63 13.03 -1.36 -25.22
N GLU A 64 13.77 -0.77 -24.29
CA GLU A 64 15.07 -0.18 -24.55
C GLU A 64 16.18 -1.24 -24.48
N PRO A 65 16.84 -1.60 -25.60
CA PRO A 65 17.85 -2.65 -25.62
C PRO A 65 19.15 -2.28 -24.88
N ASP A 66 19.45 -0.99 -24.69
CA ASP A 66 20.63 -0.56 -23.94
C ASP A 66 20.32 -0.41 -22.44
N ASP A 67 20.82 -1.33 -21.61
CA ASP A 67 20.63 -1.35 -20.15
C ASP A 67 20.93 0.00 -19.47
N ARG A 68 21.95 0.73 -19.94
CA ARG A 68 22.29 2.05 -19.39
C ARG A 68 21.21 3.08 -19.72
N SER A 69 20.62 3.01 -20.91
CA SER A 69 19.54 3.91 -21.34
C SER A 69 18.23 3.54 -20.65
N ALA A 70 17.90 2.25 -20.55
CA ALA A 70 16.75 1.75 -19.78
C ALA A 70 16.79 2.24 -18.33
N LYS A 71 17.94 2.08 -17.63
CA LYS A 71 18.13 2.59 -16.26
C LYS A 71 17.97 4.10 -16.13
N ARG A 72 18.33 4.86 -17.16
CA ARG A 72 18.11 6.32 -17.17
C ARG A 72 16.64 6.68 -17.33
N ILE A 73 15.90 5.91 -18.13
CA ILE A 73 14.45 6.09 -18.29
C ILE A 73 13.75 5.77 -16.96
N LEU A 74 14.06 4.61 -16.36
CA LEU A 74 13.53 4.21 -15.04
C LEU A 74 13.83 5.25 -13.96
N SER A 75 15.06 5.78 -13.91
CA SER A 75 15.39 6.84 -12.93
C SER A 75 14.57 8.13 -13.07
N VAL A 76 13.92 8.34 -14.22
CA VAL A 76 12.96 9.43 -14.41
C VAL A 76 11.55 8.96 -14.11
N CYS A 77 11.18 7.72 -14.46
CA CYS A 77 9.92 7.08 -14.04
C CYS A 77 9.73 7.16 -12.52
N ASP A 78 10.76 6.75 -11.76
CA ASP A 78 10.77 6.80 -10.29
C ASP A 78 10.40 8.19 -9.74
N ILE A 79 10.79 9.26 -10.43
CA ILE A 79 10.44 10.63 -10.01
C ILE A 79 8.94 10.88 -10.20
N PHE A 80 8.34 10.40 -11.29
CA PHE A 80 6.91 10.53 -11.52
C PHE A 80 6.13 9.69 -10.49
N ASP A 81 6.58 8.47 -10.24
CA ASP A 81 5.95 7.56 -9.27
C ASP A 81 6.02 8.14 -7.85
N GLU A 82 7.19 8.58 -7.39
CA GLU A 82 7.35 9.25 -6.07
C GLU A 82 6.42 10.46 -5.91
N ILE A 83 6.19 11.22 -7.00
CA ILE A 83 5.30 12.39 -6.96
C ILE A 83 3.83 11.97 -6.94
N LEU A 84 3.46 10.95 -7.71
CA LEU A 84 2.11 10.41 -7.74
C LEU A 84 1.75 9.81 -6.38
N ASP A 85 2.64 9.01 -5.80
CA ASP A 85 2.48 8.44 -4.46
C ASP A 85 2.26 9.54 -3.42
N GLN A 86 3.12 10.55 -3.38
CA GLN A 86 2.95 11.68 -2.46
C GLN A 86 1.64 12.44 -2.71
N TYR A 87 1.23 12.60 -3.97
CA TYR A 87 -0.04 13.25 -4.28
C TYR A 87 -1.22 12.42 -3.78
N TYR A 88 -1.20 11.11 -3.97
CA TYR A 88 -2.25 10.21 -3.50
C TYR A 88 -2.28 10.11 -1.97
N ASP A 89 -1.13 10.13 -1.31
CA ASP A 89 -1.01 10.22 0.14
C ASP A 89 -1.56 11.55 0.69
N ASP A 90 -1.27 12.67 0.04
CA ASP A 90 -1.78 14.00 0.44
C ASP A 90 -3.30 14.12 0.25
N GLN A 91 -3.84 13.44 -0.77
CA GLN A 91 -5.28 13.36 -1.04
C GLN A 91 -5.96 12.27 -0.21
N ALA A 92 -5.19 11.33 0.35
CA ALA A 92 -5.72 10.36 1.27
C ALA A 92 -6.38 11.13 2.42
N PRO A 93 -7.62 10.77 2.80
CA PRO A 93 -8.30 11.43 3.89
C PRO A 93 -7.37 11.39 5.10
N ALA A 94 -7.04 12.57 5.65
CA ALA A 94 -6.19 12.68 6.82
C ALA A 94 -6.67 11.68 7.87
N ILE A 95 -5.84 10.67 8.12
CA ILE A 95 -6.10 9.69 9.16
C ILE A 95 -5.82 10.41 10.47
N ASP A 96 -6.80 11.19 10.93
CA ASP A 96 -6.80 11.73 12.27
C ASP A 96 -6.77 10.51 13.20
N ASN A 97 -5.57 10.15 13.68
CA ASN A 97 -5.37 9.09 14.65
C ASN A 97 -5.98 9.54 15.99
N VAL A 98 -7.32 9.53 16.09
CA VAL A 98 -8.07 9.98 17.29
C VAL A 98 -8.09 8.89 18.38
N GLY A 99 -7.11 8.00 18.34
CA GLY A 99 -6.77 7.05 19.38
C GLY A 99 -5.97 7.73 20.48
N LYS A 100 -6.61 8.23 21.55
CA LYS A 100 -5.83 8.65 22.72
C LYS A 100 -5.19 7.39 23.32
N ASN A 101 -3.86 7.36 23.43
CA ASN A 101 -3.10 6.30 24.10
C ASN A 101 -3.46 6.21 25.61
N THR A 102 -4.64 5.72 25.92
CA THR A 102 -5.33 5.77 27.22
C THR A 102 -6.24 4.57 27.37
N GLY A 103 -6.67 4.26 28.59
CA GLY A 103 -7.56 3.13 28.87
C GLY A 103 -6.83 1.85 29.28
N LYS A 104 -7.61 0.79 29.49
CA LYS A 104 -7.09 -0.55 29.82
C LYS A 104 -6.38 -1.18 28.63
N VAL A 105 -5.53 -2.16 28.89
CA VAL A 105 -4.78 -2.86 27.85
C VAL A 105 -5.52 -4.13 27.44
N VAL A 106 -5.58 -4.34 26.13
CA VAL A 106 -5.98 -5.59 25.48
C VAL A 106 -4.72 -6.23 24.93
N VAL A 107 -4.58 -7.55 25.11
CA VAL A 107 -3.49 -8.32 24.51
C VAL A 107 -4.09 -9.25 23.47
N VAL A 108 -3.64 -9.09 22.24
CA VAL A 108 -4.03 -9.92 21.11
C VAL A 108 -2.85 -10.73 20.62
N ARG A 109 -3.11 -11.96 20.19
CA ARG A 109 -2.18 -12.77 19.43
C ARG A 109 -2.59 -12.71 17.96
N VAL A 110 -1.68 -12.24 17.11
CA VAL A 110 -1.85 -12.12 15.66
C VAL A 110 -0.99 -13.19 15.01
N SER A 111 -1.60 -14.10 14.27
CA SER A 111 -0.93 -15.20 13.57
C SER A 111 -1.28 -15.19 12.10
N MET A 112 -0.36 -15.61 11.24
CA MET A 112 -0.63 -15.72 9.81
C MET A 112 -1.66 -16.82 9.52
N GLU A 113 -2.54 -16.60 8.54
CA GLU A 113 -3.35 -17.69 8.01
C GLU A 113 -2.43 -18.73 7.36
N GLY A 114 -2.71 -20.03 7.59
CA GLY A 114 -1.87 -21.12 7.11
C GLY A 114 -0.64 -21.44 7.96
N SER A 115 -0.07 -20.44 8.66
CA SER A 115 1.17 -20.59 9.44
C SER A 115 1.02 -20.07 10.89
N PRO A 116 0.23 -20.76 11.75
CA PRO A 116 -0.09 -20.31 13.12
C PRO A 116 1.11 -20.23 14.08
N GLU A 117 2.23 -20.85 13.72
CA GLU A 117 3.52 -20.76 14.38
C GLU A 117 4.19 -19.39 14.17
N VAL A 118 3.91 -18.70 13.07
CA VAL A 118 4.38 -17.33 12.85
C VAL A 118 3.37 -16.37 13.50
N PHE A 119 3.72 -15.84 14.68
CA PHE A 119 2.82 -14.97 15.43
C PHE A 119 3.52 -13.83 16.17
N ARG A 120 2.73 -12.80 16.48
CA ARG A 120 3.09 -11.65 17.31
C ARG A 120 2.04 -11.50 18.40
N ARG A 121 2.47 -11.27 19.64
CA ARG A 121 1.57 -10.79 20.70
C ARG A 121 1.71 -9.29 20.81
N ILE A 122 0.59 -8.58 20.66
CA ILE A 122 0.54 -7.13 20.67
C ILE A 122 -0.33 -6.70 21.84
N ALA A 123 0.22 -5.81 22.67
CA ALA A 123 -0.52 -5.12 23.70
C ALA A 123 -0.92 -3.74 23.18
N ILE A 124 -2.21 -3.42 23.23
CA ILE A 124 -2.79 -2.16 22.75
C ILE A 124 -3.74 -1.58 23.80
N ARG A 125 -3.82 -0.25 23.91
CA ARG A 125 -4.76 0.38 24.84
C ARG A 125 -6.16 0.52 24.24
N ALA A 126 -7.18 0.42 25.08
CA ALA A 126 -8.58 0.51 24.69
C ALA A 126 -8.95 1.83 23.99
N GLY A 127 -8.25 2.92 24.29
CA GLY A 127 -8.45 4.22 23.66
C GLY A 127 -7.78 4.38 22.29
N GLN A 128 -6.96 3.42 21.87
CA GLN A 128 -6.31 3.39 20.54
C GLN A 128 -7.24 2.81 19.48
N SER A 129 -7.00 3.13 18.22
CA SER A 129 -7.83 2.73 17.07
C SER A 129 -7.47 1.35 16.52
N LEU A 130 -8.25 0.86 15.55
CA LEU A 130 -7.84 -0.28 14.73
C LEU A 130 -6.68 0.08 13.78
N HIS A 131 -6.54 1.35 13.40
CA HIS A 131 -5.37 1.81 12.66
C HIS A 131 -4.08 1.73 13.50
N ASP A 132 -4.11 2.15 14.77
CA ASP A 132 -2.99 1.94 15.71
C ASP A 132 -2.61 0.43 15.76
N LEU A 133 -3.60 -0.47 15.74
CA LEU A 133 -3.35 -1.90 15.72
C LEU A 133 -2.74 -2.36 14.38
N HIS A 134 -3.21 -1.83 13.26
CA HIS A 134 -2.65 -2.07 11.93
C HIS A 134 -1.17 -1.69 11.89
N GLU A 135 -0.79 -0.46 12.28
CA GLU A 135 0.61 0.00 12.29
C GLU A 135 1.49 -0.93 13.13
N ALA A 136 0.97 -1.39 14.28
CA ALA A 136 1.66 -2.31 15.15
C ALA A 136 1.82 -3.71 14.55
N ILE A 137 0.84 -4.21 13.78
CA ILE A 137 0.93 -5.48 13.06
C ILE A 137 1.90 -5.34 11.89
N PHE A 138 1.73 -4.32 11.06
CA PHE A 138 2.55 -3.98 9.90
C PHE A 138 4.04 -3.98 10.28
N SER A 139 4.40 -3.20 11.29
CA SER A 139 5.76 -3.13 11.81
C SER A 139 6.23 -4.46 12.41
N ALA A 140 5.35 -5.21 13.10
CA ALA A 140 5.74 -6.45 13.76
C ALA A 140 6.01 -7.60 12.77
N PHE A 141 5.42 -7.57 11.58
CA PHE A 141 5.63 -8.53 10.51
C PHE A 141 6.63 -8.04 9.45
N ASP A 142 7.46 -7.04 9.79
CA ASP A 142 8.53 -6.48 8.95
C ASP A 142 8.04 -6.04 7.55
N ARG A 143 6.80 -5.55 7.45
CA ARG A 143 6.27 -4.94 6.22
C ARG A 143 6.90 -3.57 6.00
N PHE A 144 7.05 -3.17 4.74
CA PHE A 144 7.80 -1.96 4.36
C PHE A 144 7.11 -1.10 3.29
N GLU A 145 6.20 -1.66 2.50
CA GLU A 145 5.33 -0.89 1.59
C GLU A 145 3.90 -0.89 2.12
N GLU A 146 3.33 0.30 2.32
CA GLU A 146 1.99 0.45 2.86
C GLU A 146 0.93 0.17 1.80
N HIS A 147 -0.12 -0.55 2.20
CA HIS A 147 -1.25 -0.91 1.35
C HIS A 147 -2.55 -0.80 2.14
N LEU A 148 -3.67 -0.86 1.43
CA LEU A 148 -4.99 -0.94 2.05
C LEU A 148 -5.10 -2.17 2.97
N TYR A 149 -5.88 -2.01 4.02
CA TYR A 149 -6.10 -3.05 5.02
C TYR A 149 -7.56 -3.06 5.50
N SER A 150 -7.99 -4.20 6.03
CA SER A 150 -9.31 -4.39 6.63
C SER A 150 -9.26 -5.33 7.84
N PHE A 151 -10.08 -5.05 8.84
CA PHE A 151 -10.41 -5.98 9.92
C PHE A 151 -11.84 -6.48 9.76
N TYR A 152 -12.06 -7.76 9.96
CA TYR A 152 -13.41 -8.35 9.92
C TYR A 152 -13.77 -8.91 11.28
N LEU A 153 -14.72 -8.25 11.94
CA LEU A 153 -15.17 -8.60 13.28
C LEU A 153 -16.49 -9.38 13.23
N CYS A 154 -16.40 -10.70 13.21
CA CYS A 154 -17.58 -11.55 13.33
C CYS A 154 -17.95 -11.77 14.81
N ASN A 155 -19.17 -11.38 15.18
CA ASN A 155 -19.71 -11.57 16.54
C ASN A 155 -20.06 -13.04 16.86
N ALA A 156 -20.03 -13.93 15.87
CA ALA A 156 -20.29 -15.36 16.09
C ALA A 156 -19.06 -16.05 16.69
N ALA A 157 -19.28 -16.93 17.68
CA ALA A 157 -18.25 -17.80 18.26
C ALA A 157 -17.77 -18.91 17.28
N THR A 158 -17.57 -18.57 16.01
CA THR A 158 -17.19 -19.49 14.95
C THR A 158 -15.67 -19.63 14.88
N SER A 159 -15.19 -20.87 14.90
CA SER A 159 -13.78 -21.20 14.67
C SER A 159 -13.41 -21.17 13.18
N GLN A 160 -14.37 -21.09 12.26
CA GLN A 160 -14.12 -21.10 10.81
C GLN A 160 -13.63 -19.73 10.32
N PHE A 161 -12.45 -19.69 9.70
CA PHE A 161 -11.81 -18.48 9.18
C PHE A 161 -12.66 -17.77 8.13
N ARG A 162 -13.12 -18.48 7.10
CA ARG A 162 -13.97 -17.92 6.02
C ARG A 162 -15.23 -17.22 6.50
N LYS A 163 -15.85 -17.70 7.59
CA LYS A 163 -17.04 -17.04 8.17
C LYS A 163 -16.70 -15.79 8.98
N ARG A 164 -15.45 -15.65 9.43
CA ARG A 164 -14.98 -14.44 10.13
C ARG A 164 -14.65 -13.32 9.16
N SER A 165 -14.09 -13.65 7.99
CA SER A 165 -13.81 -12.71 6.90
C SER A 165 -15.06 -12.17 6.18
N GLU A 166 -16.25 -12.66 6.55
CA GLU A 166 -17.56 -12.17 6.04
C GLU A 166 -18.31 -11.31 7.08
N GLY A 167 -17.69 -11.02 8.23
CA GLY A 167 -18.29 -10.16 9.26
C GLY A 167 -18.22 -8.66 8.92
N PRO A 168 -18.81 -7.79 9.78
CA PRO A 168 -18.59 -6.35 9.75
C PRO A 168 -17.13 -5.98 9.46
N GLU A 169 -16.94 -5.19 8.41
CA GLU A 169 -15.64 -4.77 7.91
C GLU A 169 -15.27 -3.41 8.49
N TYR A 170 -14.04 -3.29 8.97
CA TYR A 170 -13.45 -2.05 9.44
C TYR A 170 -12.22 -1.82 8.57
N THR A 171 -12.33 -0.92 7.59
CA THR A 171 -11.35 -0.77 6.52
C THR A 171 -10.62 0.56 6.58
N HIS A 172 -9.55 0.67 5.81
CA HIS A 172 -8.82 1.91 5.60
C HIS A 172 -9.77 3.05 5.15
N PRO A 173 -9.62 4.29 5.67
CA PRO A 173 -10.48 5.44 5.32
C PRO A 173 -10.63 5.68 3.81
N TYR A 174 -9.55 5.50 3.05
CA TYR A 174 -9.57 5.60 1.59
C TYR A 174 -10.52 4.57 0.93
N ASN A 175 -10.40 3.29 1.30
CA ASN A 175 -11.29 2.24 0.79
C ASN A 175 -12.75 2.50 1.18
N LEU A 176 -13.00 3.00 2.41
CA LEU A 176 -14.34 3.39 2.84
C LEU A 176 -14.91 4.52 1.97
N GLN A 177 -14.10 5.50 1.59
CA GLN A 177 -14.52 6.61 0.73
C GLN A 177 -14.85 6.14 -0.68
N GLU A 178 -14.05 5.25 -1.27
CA GLU A 178 -14.33 4.66 -2.58
C GLU A 178 -15.59 3.80 -2.56
N MET A 179 -15.80 3.02 -1.50
CA MET A 179 -16.98 2.19 -1.30
C MET A 179 -18.24 3.00 -0.95
N GLY A 180 -18.09 4.24 -0.47
CA GLY A 180 -19.15 5.10 0.09
C GLY A 180 -20.20 5.65 -0.90
N GLY A 181 -20.21 5.17 -2.15
CA GLY A 181 -21.22 5.52 -3.14
C GLY A 181 -22.62 4.96 -2.80
N PRO A 182 -23.64 5.22 -3.65
CA PRO A 182 -25.03 4.75 -3.45
C PRO A 182 -25.19 3.21 -3.34
N MET A 183 -24.12 2.46 -3.56
CA MET A 183 -24.01 1.00 -3.53
C MET A 183 -23.12 0.50 -2.38
N ALA A 184 -22.77 1.34 -1.40
CA ALA A 184 -21.90 0.95 -0.29
C ALA A 184 -22.41 -0.33 0.39
N ALA A 185 -21.50 -1.28 0.59
CA ALA A 185 -21.80 -2.52 1.28
C ALA A 185 -22.34 -2.19 2.69
N LYS A 186 -23.37 -2.93 3.11
CA LYS A 186 -23.86 -2.83 4.49
C LYS A 186 -22.75 -3.32 5.42
N ASP A 187 -22.57 -2.62 6.54
CA ASP A 187 -21.65 -3.00 7.62
C ASP A 187 -20.15 -2.84 7.32
N VAL A 188 -19.78 -1.79 6.56
CA VAL A 188 -18.40 -1.30 6.40
C VAL A 188 -18.19 -0.03 7.22
N TYR A 189 -17.11 0.02 7.99
CA TYR A 189 -16.80 1.07 8.96
C TYR A 189 -15.36 1.56 8.81
N ASP A 190 -15.10 2.74 9.36
CA ASP A 190 -13.78 3.35 9.41
C ASP A 190 -12.91 2.72 10.51
N ALA A 191 -11.80 2.07 10.13
CA ALA A 191 -10.84 1.51 11.07
C ALA A 191 -10.07 2.57 11.88
N ALA A 192 -9.77 3.72 11.29
CA ALA A 192 -9.05 4.80 11.96
C ALA A 192 -9.91 5.49 13.02
N GLY A 193 -11.21 5.65 12.73
CA GLY A 193 -12.19 6.19 13.66
C GLY A 193 -12.65 5.22 14.76
N THR A 194 -12.42 3.91 14.60
CA THR A 194 -12.93 2.89 15.53
C THR A 194 -11.91 2.54 16.62
N ARG A 195 -12.26 2.76 17.89
CA ARG A 195 -11.38 2.40 19.02
C ARG A 195 -11.53 0.95 19.43
N ILE A 196 -10.48 0.38 19.99
CA ILE A 196 -10.51 -0.97 20.59
C ILE A 196 -11.61 -1.09 21.66
N ALA A 197 -11.88 -0.02 22.42
CA ALA A 197 -12.96 0.03 23.40
C ALA A 197 -14.36 -0.14 22.79
N ASP A 198 -14.57 0.37 21.57
CA ASP A 198 -15.88 0.39 20.91
C ASP A 198 -16.28 -1.01 20.41
N LEU A 199 -15.28 -1.86 20.17
CA LEU A 199 -15.45 -3.23 19.68
C LEU A 199 -15.96 -4.22 20.75
N SER A 200 -15.97 -3.82 22.03
CA SER A 200 -16.43 -4.68 23.14
C SER A 200 -15.81 -6.09 23.15
N LEU A 201 -14.51 -6.17 22.85
CA LEU A 201 -13.78 -7.43 22.69
C LEU A 201 -13.85 -8.31 23.95
N LYS A 202 -13.98 -9.62 23.75
CA LYS A 202 -14.03 -10.61 24.83
C LYS A 202 -12.83 -11.56 24.77
N PRO A 203 -12.33 -12.07 25.90
CA PRO A 203 -11.33 -13.14 25.90
C PRO A 203 -11.78 -14.32 25.04
N ARG A 204 -10.84 -14.89 24.28
CA ARG A 204 -11.04 -15.98 23.31
C ARG A 204 -11.84 -15.61 22.06
N GLN A 205 -12.25 -14.35 21.90
CA GLN A 205 -12.82 -13.86 20.65
C GLN A 205 -11.75 -13.90 19.56
N ARG A 206 -12.17 -14.25 18.34
CA ARG A 206 -11.32 -14.23 17.15
C ARG A 206 -11.93 -13.32 16.10
N PHE A 207 -11.07 -12.59 15.42
CA PHE A 207 -11.40 -11.79 14.24
C PHE A 207 -10.23 -11.87 13.26
N THR A 208 -10.41 -11.35 12.05
CA THR A 208 -9.38 -11.45 11.01
C THR A 208 -8.90 -10.07 10.59
N TYR A 209 -7.66 -10.04 10.10
CA TYR A 209 -7.01 -8.86 9.55
C TYR A 209 -6.46 -9.21 8.18
N LEU A 210 -6.80 -8.39 7.20
CA LEU A 210 -6.33 -8.45 5.82
C LEU A 210 -5.42 -7.25 5.60
N PHE A 211 -4.21 -7.51 5.13
CA PHE A 211 -3.26 -6.51 4.67
C PHE A 211 -2.97 -6.76 3.20
N ASP A 212 -2.88 -5.70 2.41
CA ASP A 212 -2.67 -5.76 0.96
C ASP A 212 -3.81 -6.51 0.24
N PHE A 213 -4.67 -5.76 -0.45
CA PHE A 213 -5.81 -6.37 -1.14
C PHE A 213 -5.40 -7.12 -2.42
N GLY A 214 -4.22 -6.83 -2.98
CA GLY A 214 -3.67 -7.57 -4.12
C GLY A 214 -3.18 -8.94 -3.66
N ASP A 215 -2.24 -8.97 -2.73
CA ASP A 215 -1.60 -10.20 -2.26
C ASP A 215 -2.39 -10.96 -1.18
N SER A 216 -3.38 -10.30 -0.58
CA SER A 216 -4.28 -10.89 0.39
C SER A 216 -3.57 -11.50 1.61
N TRP A 217 -2.74 -10.71 2.31
CA TRP A 217 -2.07 -11.16 3.54
C TRP A 217 -3.05 -11.29 4.71
N TRP A 218 -3.60 -12.49 4.86
CA TRP A 218 -4.55 -12.83 5.90
C TRP A 218 -3.90 -13.21 7.23
N HIS A 219 -4.45 -12.64 8.30
CA HIS A 219 -4.06 -12.92 9.67
C HIS A 219 -5.28 -13.24 10.52
N ASP A 220 -5.10 -14.18 11.44
CA ASP A 220 -6.03 -14.47 12.52
C ASP A 220 -5.61 -13.75 13.79
N ILE A 221 -6.56 -13.05 14.41
CA ILE A 221 -6.35 -12.32 15.66
C ILE A 221 -7.17 -12.98 16.76
N LEU A 222 -6.49 -13.46 17.80
CA LEU A 222 -7.07 -14.00 19.03
C LEU A 222 -6.92 -13.00 20.17
N VAL A 223 -8.05 -12.63 20.79
CA VAL A 223 -8.05 -11.83 22.02
C VAL A 223 -7.67 -12.73 23.19
N GLU A 224 -6.45 -12.60 23.71
CA GLU A 224 -5.97 -13.42 24.83
C GLU A 224 -6.35 -12.81 26.18
N GLN A 225 -6.23 -11.49 26.32
CA GLN A 225 -6.51 -10.78 27.57
C GLN A 225 -7.22 -9.46 27.30
N VAL A 226 -8.14 -9.10 28.19
CA VAL A 226 -8.82 -7.81 28.22
C VAL A 226 -8.64 -7.16 29.60
N ASP A 227 -8.95 -5.87 29.70
CA ASP A 227 -8.99 -5.09 30.94
C ASP A 227 -7.69 -5.06 31.77
N GLN A 228 -6.54 -5.28 31.14
CA GLN A 228 -5.25 -5.24 31.83
C GLN A 228 -4.90 -3.81 32.26
N ALA A 229 -4.19 -3.68 33.38
CA ALA A 229 -3.70 -2.38 33.81
C ALA A 229 -2.60 -1.90 32.86
N ALA A 230 -2.70 -0.65 32.39
CA ALA A 230 -1.65 -0.04 31.59
C ALA A 230 -0.46 0.32 32.48
N ASP A 231 0.75 -0.03 32.04
CA ASP A 231 1.98 0.48 32.64
C ASP A 231 2.35 1.85 32.05
N LYS A 232 3.49 2.42 32.47
CA LYS A 232 4.01 3.70 31.96
C LYS A 232 4.71 3.60 30.60
N GLY A 233 4.70 2.44 29.95
CA GLY A 233 5.32 2.21 28.66
C GLY A 233 4.53 2.79 27.50
N LYS A 234 5.15 2.74 26.32
CA LYS A 234 4.51 3.08 25.05
C LYS A 234 3.64 1.93 24.56
N TYR A 235 2.55 2.29 23.87
CA TYR A 235 1.59 1.39 23.26
C TYR A 235 1.19 1.96 21.88
N PRO A 236 0.84 1.12 20.90
CA PRO A 236 0.85 -0.33 20.99
C PRO A 236 2.29 -0.86 21.06
N ARG A 237 2.47 -2.09 21.54
CA ARG A 237 3.80 -2.71 21.56
C ARG A 237 3.72 -4.21 21.36
N VAL A 238 4.72 -4.74 20.68
CA VAL A 238 4.95 -6.18 20.59
C VAL A 238 5.50 -6.66 21.93
N VAL A 239 4.81 -7.61 22.56
CA VAL A 239 5.25 -8.25 23.81
C VAL A 239 5.85 -9.62 23.58
N GLU A 240 5.60 -10.24 22.43
CA GLU A 240 6.22 -11.51 22.03
C GLU A 240 6.26 -11.67 20.51
N ARG A 241 7.32 -12.29 20.01
CA ARG A 241 7.56 -12.62 18.61
C ARG A 241 7.94 -14.09 18.49
N HIS A 242 7.33 -14.81 17.54
CA HIS A 242 7.68 -16.20 17.22
C HIS A 242 7.58 -16.44 15.72
N GLY A 243 8.55 -17.15 15.15
CA GLY A 243 8.67 -17.34 13.70
C GLY A 243 9.15 -16.10 12.96
N GLU A 244 9.90 -16.32 11.88
CA GLU A 244 10.31 -15.28 10.94
C GLU A 244 9.11 -14.82 10.12
N SER A 245 9.05 -13.53 9.80
CA SER A 245 8.03 -13.02 8.88
C SER A 245 8.40 -13.49 7.47
N PRO A 246 7.44 -13.94 6.64
CA PRO A 246 7.71 -14.10 5.23
C PRO A 246 7.99 -12.74 4.59
N ASP A 247 8.80 -12.73 3.54
CA ASP A 247 9.04 -11.54 2.73
C ASP A 247 7.71 -10.97 2.19
N GLN A 248 7.64 -9.65 2.02
CA GLN A 248 6.43 -8.98 1.55
C GLN A 248 6.13 -9.28 0.09
N TYR A 249 7.16 -9.28 -0.76
CA TYR A 249 7.06 -9.69 -2.14
C TYR A 249 8.14 -10.74 -2.41
N PRO A 250 7.87 -11.74 -3.26
CA PRO A 250 8.96 -12.53 -3.82
C PRO A 250 9.94 -11.59 -4.53
N PRO A 251 11.24 -11.90 -4.53
CA PRO A 251 12.17 -11.17 -5.39
C PRO A 251 11.63 -11.25 -6.82
N LEU A 252 11.63 -10.10 -7.52
CA LEU A 252 11.30 -10.07 -8.95
C LEU A 252 12.11 -11.17 -9.63
N GLU A 253 11.43 -12.13 -10.26
CA GLU A 253 12.13 -13.09 -11.10
C GLU A 253 12.78 -12.24 -12.20
N GLU A 254 14.11 -12.20 -12.24
CA GLU A 254 14.82 -11.77 -13.43
C GLU A 254 14.39 -12.78 -14.49
N ASP A 255 13.38 -12.46 -15.29
CA ASP A 255 12.89 -13.33 -16.36
C ASP A 255 14.07 -13.64 -17.29
N GLU A 256 14.71 -14.80 -17.06
CA GLU A 256 15.62 -15.41 -18.01
C GLU A 256 14.77 -15.80 -19.22
N ASP A 257 14.78 -14.94 -20.23
CA ASP A 257 14.70 -15.35 -21.62
C ASP A 257 13.43 -16.12 -22.02
N ASP A 258 12.27 -15.45 -22.03
CA ASP A 258 11.21 -15.77 -22.99
C ASP A 258 11.61 -15.25 -24.39
N PHE A 259 12.76 -15.75 -24.87
CA PHE A 259 13.06 -15.84 -26.29
C PHE A 259 12.03 -16.81 -26.88
N LEU A 260 10.86 -16.29 -27.24
CA LEU A 260 10.05 -16.89 -28.28
C LEU A 260 10.90 -16.84 -29.55
N ASP A 261 11.57 -17.96 -29.79
CA ASP A 261 12.29 -18.33 -30.98
C ASP A 261 11.34 -18.12 -32.18
N ASP A 262 11.40 -16.94 -32.78
CA ASP A 262 10.81 -16.63 -34.09
C ASP A 262 11.69 -17.32 -35.16
N ALA A 263 11.83 -18.63 -35.02
CA ALA A 263 12.32 -19.53 -36.03
C ALA A 263 11.14 -19.92 -36.92
N ASP A 264 11.36 -19.73 -38.23
CA ASP A 264 10.53 -20.15 -39.36
C ASP A 264 9.39 -19.22 -39.81
N PHE A 265 9.74 -17.97 -40.14
CA PHE A 265 9.33 -17.47 -41.47
C PHE A 265 10.42 -17.82 -42.48
N ALA A 266 10.44 -19.10 -42.89
CA ALA A 266 11.12 -19.49 -44.11
C ALA A 266 10.45 -18.73 -45.26
N ASP A 267 11.19 -17.80 -45.85
CA ASP A 267 10.87 -17.14 -47.10
C ASP A 267 10.68 -18.22 -48.18
N PRO A 268 9.49 -18.40 -48.77
CA PRO A 268 9.37 -19.15 -49.99
C PRO A 268 9.78 -18.21 -51.14
N ASP A 269 11.09 -18.06 -51.37
CA ASP A 269 11.60 -17.56 -52.66
C ASP A 269 11.21 -18.56 -53.76
N ASP A 270 10.10 -18.32 -54.49
CA ASP A 270 9.89 -18.53 -55.95
C ASP A 270 8.41 -18.42 -56.38
#